data_AF-A0A2J8AZE6-F1
#
_entry.id   AF-A0A2J8AZE6-F1
#
_cell.length_a   1.000
_cell.length_b   1.000
_cell.length_c   1.000
_cell.angle_alpha   90.00
_cell.angle_beta   90.00
_cell.angle_gamma   90.00
#
_symmetry.space_group_name_H-M   'P 1'
#
loop_
_entity.id
_entity.type
_entity.pdbx_description
1 polymer ?
#
loop_
_entity_poly.entity_id
_entity_poly.type
_entity_poly.pdbx_seq_one_letter_code
_entity_poly.pdbx_strand_id
1 'polypeptide(L)'
;MRSYAAGRKKLADRENIQDSQGGLAALLFILLLTALQRLLEPKYMGRVVEGAFVGEYYGEQTEHELLFLGDCEAYENISPPALWEQYGFTSYIRGSAAQTLAQSYYLLEEMLDHETPRAVVFSVSAMQEPAASAETYNRMTLDGMRMSLHKLRAIQASMLDGEHMVEYLFPLLRYHSRWSSLKSDDFRYYFHREAVSHNGYYLRADIRPLDVLPSERRRSDYLLPEEGWHYLDKMRELCEKKAVQLVLFKAPSLYPTWYNEWDEQIQRYAERWSLPYINTIPLAEEIGIDYSHDSYDGGLHMNVYGAEKLSRYMGNYLKECVKLEDMRDDPLLSSVWNEKLQLYERAKHAQEEEFRTLGYIKKYAEQEEN
;
A
#
# COMPACT_ATOMS: atom_id res chain seq x y z
N MET A 1 -20.51 59.58 -36.88
CA MET A 1 -20.62 58.10 -36.77
C MET A 1 -19.29 57.34 -36.81
N ARG A 2 -18.26 57.75 -37.59
CA ARG A 2 -16.96 57.01 -37.66
C ARG A 2 -16.12 57.03 -36.37
N SER A 3 -16.17 58.10 -35.56
CA SER A 3 -15.42 58.21 -34.28
C SER A 3 -15.93 57.25 -33.19
N TYR A 4 -17.24 57.01 -33.11
CA TYR A 4 -17.86 56.10 -32.14
C TYR A 4 -17.52 54.62 -32.38
N ALA A 5 -17.39 54.19 -33.64
CA ALA A 5 -17.05 52.81 -33.99
C ALA A 5 -15.59 52.46 -33.67
N ALA A 6 -14.66 53.42 -33.84
CA ALA A 6 -13.24 53.24 -33.49
C ALA A 6 -13.00 53.16 -31.97
N GLY A 7 -13.80 53.89 -31.18
CA GLY A 7 -13.76 53.81 -29.71
C GLY A 7 -14.20 52.46 -29.16
N ARG A 8 -15.29 51.88 -29.68
CA ARG A 8 -15.76 50.54 -29.28
C ARG A 8 -14.78 49.42 -29.61
N LYS A 9 -14.12 49.49 -30.77
CA LYS A 9 -13.11 48.49 -31.16
C LYS A 9 -11.89 48.53 -30.22
N LYS A 10 -11.41 49.73 -29.87
CA LYS A 10 -10.31 49.91 -28.90
C LYS A 10 -10.65 49.47 -27.47
N LEU A 11 -11.92 49.62 -27.06
CA LEU A 11 -12.41 49.12 -25.76
C LEU A 11 -12.51 47.60 -25.75
N ALA A 12 -13.10 46.99 -26.79
CA ALA A 12 -13.18 45.53 -26.93
C ALA A 12 -11.80 44.86 -27.06
N ASP A 13 -10.85 45.49 -27.78
CA ASP A 13 -9.48 45.01 -27.88
C ASP A 13 -8.74 45.13 -26.53
N ARG A 14 -9.04 46.15 -25.71
CA ARG A 14 -8.49 46.30 -24.35
C ARG A 14 -9.08 45.31 -23.35
N GLU A 15 -10.39 45.08 -23.41
CA GLU A 15 -11.07 44.05 -22.60
C GLU A 15 -10.53 42.66 -22.94
N ASN A 16 -10.39 42.31 -24.23
CA ASN A 16 -9.77 41.04 -24.64
C ASN A 16 -8.32 40.89 -24.17
N ILE A 17 -7.50 41.96 -24.23
CA ILE A 17 -6.13 41.92 -23.72
C ILE A 17 -6.12 41.74 -22.21
N GLN A 18 -6.99 42.44 -21.47
CA GLN A 18 -7.07 42.36 -20.02
C GLN A 18 -7.60 41.00 -19.53
N ASP A 19 -8.57 40.42 -20.24
CA ASP A 19 -9.07 39.05 -19.99
C ASP A 19 -8.00 38.00 -20.32
N SER A 20 -7.24 38.19 -21.41
CA SER A 20 -6.12 37.30 -21.75
C SER A 20 -4.96 37.37 -20.75
N GLN A 21 -4.68 38.56 -20.20
CA GLN A 21 -3.67 38.76 -19.15
C GLN A 21 -4.13 38.18 -17.80
N GLY A 22 -5.41 38.33 -17.46
CA GLY A 22 -6.02 37.72 -16.28
C GLY A 22 -5.97 36.19 -16.33
N GLY A 23 -6.32 35.60 -17.48
CA GLY A 23 -6.22 34.16 -17.70
C GLY A 23 -4.79 33.62 -17.61
N LEU A 24 -3.81 34.33 -18.20
CA LEU A 24 -2.40 33.96 -18.09
C LEU A 24 -1.88 34.04 -16.65
N ALA A 25 -2.23 35.09 -15.90
CA ALA A 25 -1.84 35.23 -14.50
C ALA A 25 -2.43 34.12 -13.62
N ALA A 26 -3.71 33.77 -13.82
CA ALA A 26 -4.34 32.67 -13.10
C ALA A 26 -3.68 31.31 -13.40
N LEU A 27 -3.36 31.04 -14.67
CA LEU A 27 -2.64 29.84 -15.07
C LEU A 27 -1.26 29.76 -14.43
N LEU A 28 -0.49 30.85 -14.47
CA LEU A 28 0.83 30.91 -13.84
C LEU A 28 0.75 30.69 -12.32
N PHE A 29 -0.28 31.25 -11.68
CA PHE A 29 -0.51 31.05 -10.25
C PHE A 29 -0.84 29.59 -9.93
N ILE A 30 -1.72 28.94 -10.71
CA ILE A 30 -2.03 27.52 -10.55
C ILE A 30 -0.78 26.67 -10.75
N LEU A 31 0.00 26.92 -11.80
CA LEU A 31 1.25 26.20 -12.06
C LEU A 31 2.25 26.37 -10.91
N LEU A 32 2.36 27.58 -10.34
CA LEU A 32 3.20 27.83 -9.18
C LEU A 32 2.71 27.05 -7.95
N LEU A 33 1.41 27.04 -7.67
CA LEU A 33 0.84 26.29 -6.55
C LEU A 33 1.03 24.79 -6.73
N THR A 34 0.82 24.25 -7.93
CA THR A 34 1.08 22.85 -8.25
C THR A 34 2.56 22.52 -8.09
N ALA A 35 3.45 23.41 -8.54
CA ALA A 35 4.88 23.22 -8.42
C ALA A 35 5.34 23.24 -6.95
N LEU A 36 4.82 24.16 -6.14
CA LEU A 36 5.08 24.26 -4.70
C LEU A 36 4.52 23.06 -3.95
N GLN A 37 3.28 22.67 -4.23
CA GLN A 37 2.66 21.50 -3.64
C GLN A 37 3.54 20.26 -3.88
N ARG A 38 3.92 20.02 -5.14
CA ARG A 38 4.79 18.91 -5.50
C ARG A 38 6.14 18.96 -4.81
N LEU A 39 6.70 20.15 -4.57
CA LEU A 39 7.96 20.32 -3.84
C LEU A 39 7.79 19.97 -2.35
N LEU A 40 6.73 20.47 -1.74
CA LEU A 40 6.47 20.35 -0.30
C LEU A 40 5.78 19.03 0.11
N GLU A 41 5.22 18.25 -0.80
CA GLU A 41 4.71 16.91 -0.50
C GLU A 41 5.85 15.94 -0.14
N PRO A 42 5.68 15.03 0.84
CA PRO A 42 6.67 14.01 1.13
C PRO A 42 6.98 13.17 -0.11
N LYS A 43 8.26 12.86 -0.30
CA LYS A 43 8.70 12.03 -1.44
C LYS A 43 8.65 10.54 -1.15
N TYR A 44 8.62 10.17 0.15
CA TYR A 44 8.65 8.78 0.63
C TYR A 44 9.82 7.94 0.07
N MET A 45 10.97 8.59 -0.13
CA MET A 45 12.21 7.94 -0.60
C MET A 45 13.23 7.70 0.52
N GLY A 46 12.91 8.15 1.74
CA GLY A 46 13.79 8.11 2.90
C GLY A 46 13.34 7.06 3.91
N ARG A 47 13.09 7.50 5.15
CA ARG A 47 12.77 6.60 6.28
C ARG A 47 11.37 5.97 6.24
N VAL A 48 10.40 6.63 5.63
CA VAL A 48 9.02 6.15 5.56
C VAL A 48 8.74 5.87 4.09
N VAL A 49 9.16 4.71 3.62
CA VAL A 49 9.03 4.34 2.20
C VAL A 49 7.63 3.83 1.87
N GLU A 50 6.92 3.35 2.87
CA GLU A 50 5.59 2.74 2.80
C GLU A 50 4.54 3.74 2.30
N GLY A 51 4.76 5.05 2.52
CA GLY A 51 3.91 6.10 1.96
C GLY A 51 3.99 6.23 0.43
N ALA A 52 4.94 5.57 -0.24
CA ALA A 52 4.99 5.49 -1.69
C ALA A 52 4.12 4.35 -2.27
N PHE A 53 3.86 3.29 -1.50
CA PHE A 53 3.37 2.00 -2.02
C PHE A 53 2.02 2.11 -2.76
N VAL A 54 1.05 2.83 -2.19
CA VAL A 54 -0.25 3.04 -2.84
C VAL A 54 -0.10 3.73 -4.20
N GLY A 55 0.83 4.68 -4.30
CA GLY A 55 1.12 5.42 -5.53
C GLY A 55 1.84 4.58 -6.58
N GLU A 56 2.70 3.64 -6.18
CA GLU A 56 3.50 2.82 -7.10
C GLU A 56 2.66 1.91 -7.99
N TYR A 57 1.53 1.42 -7.47
CA TYR A 57 0.61 0.57 -8.24
C TYR A 57 0.17 1.21 -9.55
N TYR A 58 0.03 2.54 -9.58
CA TYR A 58 -0.39 3.26 -10.77
C TYR A 58 0.65 3.27 -11.90
N GLY A 59 1.86 2.79 -11.64
CA GLY A 59 2.91 2.54 -12.62
C GLY A 59 2.92 1.11 -13.18
N GLU A 60 2.08 0.21 -12.66
CA GLU A 60 1.97 -1.15 -13.19
C GLU A 60 1.47 -1.16 -14.64
N GLN A 61 1.98 -2.11 -15.41
CA GLN A 61 1.77 -2.20 -16.86
C GLN A 61 0.93 -3.41 -17.28
N THR A 62 0.70 -4.33 -16.35
CA THR A 62 0.01 -5.61 -16.59
C THR A 62 -1.10 -5.79 -15.55
N GLU A 63 -2.15 -6.51 -15.93
CA GLU A 63 -3.17 -6.96 -14.98
C GLU A 63 -2.65 -8.10 -14.10
N HIS A 64 -3.36 -8.37 -12.99
CA HIS A 64 -2.96 -9.36 -12.00
C HIS A 64 -4.05 -10.41 -11.78
N GLU A 65 -3.65 -11.66 -11.61
CA GLU A 65 -4.56 -12.73 -11.18
C GLU A 65 -4.87 -12.66 -9.68
N LEU A 66 -3.91 -12.15 -8.90
CA LEU A 66 -4.01 -12.01 -7.44
C LEU A 66 -3.73 -10.58 -7.00
N LEU A 67 -4.60 -10.04 -6.15
CA LEU A 67 -4.34 -8.81 -5.42
C LEU A 67 -4.28 -9.11 -3.93
N PHE A 68 -3.23 -8.65 -3.26
CA PHE A 68 -3.12 -8.67 -1.80
C PHE A 68 -3.49 -7.30 -1.26
N LEU A 69 -4.29 -7.25 -0.20
CA LEU A 69 -4.83 -6.02 0.37
C LEU A 69 -4.67 -6.06 1.89
N GLY A 70 -4.15 -4.99 2.49
CA GLY A 70 -4.04 -4.91 3.94
C GLY A 70 -2.91 -4.02 4.41
N ASP A 71 -2.58 -4.14 5.69
CA ASP A 71 -1.50 -3.42 6.34
C ASP A 71 -0.12 -4.11 6.12
N CYS A 72 0.81 -3.89 7.04
CA CYS A 72 2.14 -4.49 7.05
C CYS A 72 2.13 -6.02 7.00
N GLU A 73 1.07 -6.68 7.51
CA GLU A 73 0.98 -8.13 7.39
C GLU A 73 0.89 -8.61 5.94
N ALA A 74 0.29 -7.80 5.05
CA ALA A 74 0.27 -8.09 3.62
C ALA A 74 1.62 -7.78 2.96
N TYR A 75 2.10 -6.54 3.08
CA TYR A 75 3.21 -6.04 2.26
C TYR A 75 4.61 -6.45 2.74
N GLU A 76 4.73 -7.04 3.93
CA GLU A 76 6.03 -7.49 4.47
C GLU A 76 6.19 -9.00 4.51
N ASN A 77 5.10 -9.77 4.40
CA ASN A 77 5.15 -11.23 4.55
C ASN A 77 4.91 -11.98 3.24
N ILE A 78 4.40 -11.32 2.20
CA ILE A 78 4.16 -11.92 0.88
C ILE A 78 5.08 -11.31 -0.16
N SER A 79 5.70 -12.16 -0.98
CA SER A 79 6.59 -11.82 -2.09
C SER A 79 5.93 -12.20 -3.42
N PRO A 80 5.38 -11.22 -4.17
CA PRO A 80 4.91 -11.42 -5.54
C PRO A 80 5.99 -12.00 -6.47
N PRO A 81 7.27 -11.57 -6.39
CA PRO A 81 8.36 -12.22 -7.12
C PRO A 81 8.43 -13.74 -6.89
N ALA A 82 8.32 -14.20 -5.63
CA ALA A 82 8.37 -15.62 -5.30
C ALA A 82 7.14 -16.39 -5.82
N LEU A 83 5.95 -15.77 -5.80
CA LEU A 83 4.73 -16.35 -6.37
C LEU A 83 4.85 -16.54 -7.88
N TRP A 84 5.40 -15.54 -8.58
CA TRP A 84 5.67 -15.62 -10.00
C TRP A 84 6.72 -16.70 -10.33
N GLU A 85 7.86 -16.68 -9.64
CA GLU A 85 8.96 -17.62 -9.90
C GLU A 85 8.50 -19.08 -9.74
N GLN A 86 7.74 -19.37 -8.68
CA GLN A 86 7.33 -20.74 -8.36
C GLN A 86 6.10 -21.20 -9.16
N TYR A 87 5.10 -20.33 -9.31
CA TYR A 87 3.77 -20.72 -9.81
C TYR A 87 3.32 -19.99 -11.07
N GLY A 88 4.01 -18.92 -11.47
CA GLY A 88 3.61 -18.08 -12.60
C GLY A 88 2.42 -17.18 -12.33
N PHE A 89 2.07 -16.94 -11.05
CA PHE A 89 0.95 -16.09 -10.69
C PHE A 89 1.35 -14.62 -10.80
N THR A 90 0.62 -13.87 -11.61
CA THR A 90 0.73 -12.41 -11.62
C THR A 90 0.07 -11.84 -10.38
N SER A 91 0.80 -11.02 -9.61
CA SER A 91 0.28 -10.49 -8.35
C SER A 91 0.80 -9.11 -7.96
N TYR A 92 0.03 -8.39 -7.15
CA TYR A 92 0.42 -7.10 -6.59
C TYR A 92 -0.12 -6.92 -5.18
N ILE A 93 0.63 -6.25 -4.31
CA ILE A 93 0.20 -5.89 -2.96
C ILE A 93 -0.20 -4.43 -2.88
N ARG A 94 -1.49 -4.18 -2.68
CA ARG A 94 -2.05 -2.85 -2.40
C ARG A 94 -2.18 -2.67 -0.89
N GLY A 95 -1.02 -2.50 -0.26
CA GLY A 95 -0.91 -2.27 1.17
C GLY A 95 -0.18 -0.99 1.53
N SER A 96 -0.41 -0.53 2.75
CA SER A 96 0.26 0.60 3.40
C SER A 96 0.36 0.37 4.90
N ALA A 97 1.26 1.06 5.58
CA ALA A 97 1.42 0.90 7.02
C ALA A 97 0.13 1.28 7.78
N ALA A 98 -0.31 0.38 8.68
CA ALA A 98 -1.56 0.49 9.45
C ALA A 98 -2.81 0.81 8.60
N GLN A 99 -2.90 0.21 7.41
CA GLN A 99 -4.05 0.36 6.52
C GLN A 99 -5.34 -0.12 7.20
N THR A 100 -6.34 0.77 7.30
CA THR A 100 -7.62 0.42 7.93
C THR A 100 -8.52 -0.39 6.99
N LEU A 101 -9.60 -0.98 7.50
CA LEU A 101 -10.60 -1.64 6.65
C LEU A 101 -11.34 -0.68 5.71
N ALA A 102 -11.63 0.54 6.17
CA ALA A 102 -12.24 1.56 5.33
C ALA A 102 -11.35 1.90 4.13
N GLN A 103 -10.06 2.12 4.40
CA GLN A 103 -9.05 2.37 3.37
C GLN A 103 -8.92 1.18 2.41
N SER A 104 -8.83 -0.02 2.95
CA SER A 104 -8.78 -1.27 2.17
C SER A 104 -9.97 -1.39 1.22
N TYR A 105 -11.19 -1.14 1.71
CA TYR A 105 -12.40 -1.17 0.88
C TYR A 105 -12.33 -0.18 -0.27
N TYR A 106 -11.95 1.08 -0.06
CA TYR A 106 -11.94 2.07 -1.14
C TYR A 106 -10.78 1.89 -2.11
N LEU A 107 -9.64 1.37 -1.65
CA LEU A 107 -8.58 0.92 -2.55
C LEU A 107 -9.06 -0.23 -3.43
N LEU A 108 -9.79 -1.19 -2.86
CA LEU A 108 -10.40 -2.30 -3.60
C LEU A 108 -11.46 -1.83 -4.59
N GLU A 109 -12.35 -0.93 -4.16
CA GLU A 109 -13.40 -0.35 -5.00
C GLU A 109 -12.82 0.34 -6.23
N GLU A 110 -11.74 1.11 -6.05
CA GLU A 110 -11.02 1.75 -7.15
C GLU A 110 -10.31 0.73 -8.07
N MET A 111 -9.64 -0.29 -7.50
CA MET A 111 -8.94 -1.30 -8.30
C MET A 111 -9.87 -2.09 -9.20
N LEU A 112 -11.04 -2.50 -8.66
CA LEU A 112 -12.02 -3.30 -9.40
C LEU A 112 -12.77 -2.51 -10.49
N ASP A 113 -12.50 -1.22 -10.63
CA ASP A 113 -12.93 -0.43 -11.79
C ASP A 113 -11.90 -0.44 -12.94
N HIS A 114 -10.70 -0.96 -12.70
CA HIS A 114 -9.61 -1.01 -13.67
C HIS A 114 -9.16 -2.43 -14.05
N GLU A 115 -9.20 -3.39 -13.11
CA GLU A 115 -8.88 -4.79 -13.38
C GLU A 115 -9.87 -5.73 -12.66
N THR A 116 -9.87 -7.02 -13.01
CA THR A 116 -10.74 -8.03 -12.37
C THR A 116 -9.91 -9.29 -12.08
N PRO A 117 -9.22 -9.35 -10.92
CA PRO A 117 -8.39 -10.49 -10.57
C PRO A 117 -9.24 -11.74 -10.32
N ARG A 118 -8.60 -12.91 -10.31
CA ARG A 118 -9.25 -14.16 -9.90
C ARG A 118 -9.59 -14.15 -8.42
N ALA A 119 -8.69 -13.60 -7.59
CA ALA A 119 -8.92 -13.44 -6.17
C ALA A 119 -8.26 -12.19 -5.57
N VAL A 120 -8.85 -11.75 -4.47
CA VAL A 120 -8.29 -10.75 -3.57
C VAL A 120 -8.01 -11.45 -2.24
N VAL A 121 -6.77 -11.36 -1.77
CA VAL A 121 -6.33 -11.88 -0.47
C VAL A 121 -6.25 -10.71 0.51
N PHE A 122 -7.12 -10.71 1.51
CA PHE A 122 -7.21 -9.65 2.51
C PHE A 122 -6.57 -10.08 3.84
N SER A 123 -5.64 -9.26 4.34
CA SER A 123 -5.06 -9.45 5.67
C SER A 123 -6.04 -9.04 6.77
N VAL A 124 -6.46 -9.99 7.60
CA VAL A 124 -7.45 -9.75 8.68
C VAL A 124 -6.85 -9.06 9.90
N SER A 125 -5.55 -8.82 9.94
CA SER A 125 -4.85 -8.07 10.99
C SER A 125 -5.48 -6.71 11.27
N ALA A 126 -5.90 -5.99 10.22
CA ALA A 126 -6.53 -4.69 10.31
C ALA A 126 -7.84 -4.70 11.11
N MET A 127 -8.45 -5.86 11.33
CA MET A 127 -9.67 -5.99 12.16
C MET A 127 -9.44 -5.56 13.61
N GLN A 128 -8.20 -5.54 14.08
CA GLN A 128 -7.85 -5.13 15.45
C GLN A 128 -8.03 -3.62 15.69
N GLU A 129 -7.87 -2.82 14.64
CA GLU A 129 -7.79 -1.37 14.69
C GLU A 129 -8.78 -0.76 13.68
N PRO A 130 -9.99 -0.35 14.10
CA PRO A 130 -11.04 0.08 13.18
C PRO A 130 -10.72 1.43 12.51
N ALA A 131 -9.85 2.23 13.13
CA ALA A 131 -9.42 3.54 12.64
C ALA A 131 -7.90 3.70 12.77
N ALA A 132 -7.35 4.63 12.00
CA ALA A 132 -5.92 4.94 12.08
C ALA A 132 -5.58 5.54 13.45
N SER A 133 -4.42 5.17 13.99
CA SER A 133 -3.94 5.72 15.28
C SER A 133 -3.41 7.16 15.16
N ALA A 134 -3.09 7.62 13.95
CA ALA A 134 -2.61 8.97 13.67
C ALA A 134 -2.85 9.36 12.20
N GLU A 135 -2.97 10.67 11.94
CA GLU A 135 -3.09 11.24 10.58
C GLU A 135 -2.00 10.72 9.63
N THR A 136 -0.78 10.47 10.13
CA THR A 136 0.33 10.01 9.27
C THR A 136 -0.01 8.71 8.54
N TYR A 137 -0.71 7.78 9.20
CA TYR A 137 -1.15 6.52 8.59
C TYR A 137 -2.27 6.75 7.54
N ASN A 138 -3.21 7.66 7.82
CA ASN A 138 -4.18 8.10 6.82
C ASN A 138 -3.49 8.67 5.57
N ARG A 139 -2.51 9.55 5.76
CA ARG A 139 -1.79 10.21 4.65
C ARG A 139 -0.99 9.22 3.81
N MET A 140 -0.28 8.27 4.43
CA MET A 140 0.47 7.24 3.68
C MET A 140 -0.39 6.43 2.73
N THR A 141 -1.65 6.17 3.10
CA THR A 141 -2.60 5.52 2.20
C THR A 141 -3.21 6.51 1.20
N LEU A 142 -3.81 7.58 1.68
CA LEU A 142 -4.73 8.43 0.92
C LEU A 142 -4.02 9.40 -0.02
N ASP A 143 -2.82 9.88 0.33
CA ASP A 143 -2.10 10.83 -0.52
C ASP A 143 -1.65 10.15 -1.82
N GLY A 144 -1.30 8.85 -1.75
CA GLY A 144 -0.94 8.03 -2.90
C GLY A 144 -2.08 7.76 -3.87
N MET A 145 -3.35 7.80 -3.44
CA MET A 145 -4.50 7.55 -4.30
C MET A 145 -4.64 8.62 -5.41
N ARG A 146 -5.04 8.20 -6.62
CA ARG A 146 -5.42 9.15 -7.67
C ARG A 146 -6.69 9.91 -7.27
N MET A 147 -6.83 11.15 -7.74
CA MET A 147 -8.03 11.93 -7.44
C MET A 147 -9.25 11.30 -8.11
N SER A 148 -10.13 10.72 -7.29
CA SER A 148 -11.30 9.96 -7.73
C SER A 148 -12.42 10.08 -6.67
N LEU A 149 -13.63 9.65 -7.02
CA LEU A 149 -14.73 9.59 -6.03
C LEU A 149 -14.41 8.60 -4.90
N HIS A 150 -13.68 7.53 -5.20
CA HIS A 150 -13.19 6.57 -4.20
C HIS A 150 -12.26 7.25 -3.21
N LYS A 151 -11.28 8.05 -3.68
CA LYS A 151 -10.39 8.83 -2.82
C LYS A 151 -11.17 9.77 -1.90
N LEU A 152 -12.15 10.50 -2.43
CA LEU A 152 -12.97 11.41 -1.62
C LEU A 152 -13.72 10.68 -0.51
N ARG A 153 -14.31 9.52 -0.82
CA ARG A 153 -15.02 8.69 0.16
C ARG A 153 -14.07 8.05 1.16
N ALA A 154 -12.88 7.64 0.72
CA ALA A 154 -11.83 7.10 1.57
C ALA A 154 -11.36 8.14 2.59
N ILE A 155 -11.11 9.37 2.16
CA ILE A 155 -10.77 10.49 3.06
C ILE A 155 -11.91 10.71 4.06
N GLN A 156 -13.16 10.81 3.58
CA GLN A 156 -14.32 11.03 4.45
C GLN A 156 -14.48 9.95 5.52
N ALA A 157 -14.20 8.69 5.17
CA ALA A 157 -14.29 7.56 6.07
C ALA A 157 -13.10 7.40 7.02
N SER A 158 -11.97 8.07 6.76
CA SER A 158 -10.71 7.82 7.48
C SER A 158 -10.25 8.98 8.36
N MET A 159 -10.66 10.22 8.04
CA MET A 159 -10.22 11.41 8.77
C MET A 159 -10.48 11.30 10.27
N LEU A 160 -9.46 11.60 11.06
CA LEU A 160 -9.56 11.78 12.50
C LEU A 160 -10.03 13.20 12.85
N ASP A 161 -10.36 13.39 14.13
CA ASP A 161 -10.66 14.72 14.66
C ASP A 161 -9.48 15.68 14.43
N GLY A 162 -9.78 16.83 13.84
CA GLY A 162 -8.78 17.86 13.48
C GLY A 162 -8.21 17.73 12.07
N GLU A 163 -8.54 16.67 11.35
CA GLU A 163 -8.22 16.56 9.93
C GLU A 163 -9.29 17.20 9.05
N HIS A 164 -8.89 17.74 7.91
CA HIS A 164 -9.80 18.45 7.01
C HIS A 164 -9.67 17.98 5.57
N MET A 165 -10.81 17.68 4.93
CA MET A 165 -10.90 17.24 3.52
C MET A 165 -10.08 18.15 2.59
N VAL A 166 -10.17 19.47 2.80
CA VAL A 166 -9.47 20.46 1.96
C VAL A 166 -7.95 20.27 1.95
N GLU A 167 -7.36 19.77 3.04
CA GLU A 167 -5.93 19.49 3.16
C GLU A 167 -5.52 18.21 2.43
N TYR A 168 -6.44 17.30 2.17
CA TYR A 168 -6.22 16.15 1.29
C TYR A 168 -6.40 16.50 -0.19
N LEU A 169 -7.29 17.45 -0.51
CA LEU A 169 -7.48 17.95 -1.87
C LEU A 169 -6.34 18.87 -2.31
N PHE A 170 -5.84 19.67 -1.37
CA PHE A 170 -4.73 20.58 -1.56
C PHE A 170 -3.64 20.31 -0.50
N PRO A 171 -2.83 19.25 -0.67
CA PRO A 171 -1.74 18.89 0.24
C PRO A 171 -0.79 20.03 0.60
N LEU A 172 -0.70 21.07 -0.24
CA LEU A 172 0.04 22.29 0.09
C LEU A 172 -0.41 22.89 1.44
N LEU A 173 -1.71 22.85 1.77
CA LEU A 173 -2.23 23.35 3.04
C LEU A 173 -1.70 22.54 4.22
N ARG A 174 -1.52 21.23 4.07
CA ARG A 174 -0.97 20.38 5.14
C ARG A 174 0.54 20.51 5.27
N TYR A 175 1.23 20.60 4.13
CA TYR A 175 2.68 20.52 4.04
C TYR A 175 3.37 21.87 3.88
N HIS A 176 2.64 22.99 3.94
CA HIS A 176 3.22 24.33 3.77
C HIS A 176 4.42 24.57 4.68
N SER A 177 4.41 24.05 5.92
CA SER A 177 5.49 24.21 6.90
C SER A 177 6.80 23.48 6.53
N ARG A 178 6.79 22.53 5.59
CA ARG A 178 7.99 21.79 5.15
C ARG A 178 8.99 22.64 4.35
N TRP A 179 8.63 23.86 3.95
CA TRP A 179 9.53 24.74 3.19
C TRP A 179 10.88 24.97 3.88
N SER A 180 10.91 24.97 5.22
CA SER A 180 12.10 25.16 6.03
C SER A 180 12.91 23.89 6.30
N SER A 181 12.40 22.72 5.89
CA SER A 181 13.01 21.40 6.15
C SER A 181 13.27 20.58 4.87
N LEU A 182 13.26 21.23 3.71
CA LEU A 182 13.58 20.60 2.43
C LEU A 182 15.03 20.05 2.42
N LYS A 183 15.19 18.84 1.89
CA LYS A 183 16.48 18.16 1.72
C LYS A 183 16.81 17.98 0.24
N SER A 184 18.03 17.52 -0.06
CA SER A 184 18.47 17.19 -1.43
C SER A 184 17.49 16.27 -2.16
N ASP A 185 16.90 15.33 -1.43
CA ASP A 185 15.97 14.33 -1.95
C ASP A 185 14.66 14.95 -2.45
N ASP A 186 14.20 16.06 -1.84
CA ASP A 186 13.00 16.74 -2.30
C ASP A 186 13.17 17.33 -3.72
N PHE A 187 14.40 17.69 -4.09
CA PHE A 187 14.75 18.17 -5.42
C PHE A 187 15.10 17.02 -6.37
N ARG A 188 15.88 16.04 -5.89
CA ARG A 188 16.27 14.84 -6.67
C ARG A 188 15.03 14.09 -7.17
N TYR A 189 14.05 13.89 -6.29
CA TYR A 189 12.83 13.13 -6.58
C TYR A 189 11.64 14.02 -6.95
N TYR A 190 11.90 15.27 -7.35
CA TYR A 190 10.85 16.18 -7.76
C TYR A 190 10.11 15.67 -8.99
N PHE A 191 10.82 15.25 -10.06
CA PHE A 191 10.17 14.81 -11.30
C PHE A 191 9.92 13.30 -11.35
N HIS A 192 10.87 12.52 -10.85
CA HIS A 192 10.83 11.06 -10.94
C HIS A 192 11.20 10.44 -9.59
N ARG A 193 10.48 9.38 -9.22
CA ARG A 193 10.74 8.57 -8.01
C ARG A 193 11.07 7.17 -8.50
N GLU A 194 12.14 6.61 -7.97
CA GLU A 194 12.45 5.19 -8.15
C GLU A 194 11.46 4.36 -7.32
N ALA A 195 11.14 3.15 -7.78
CA ALA A 195 10.30 2.26 -6.99
C ALA A 195 11.06 1.82 -5.72
N VAL A 196 10.38 1.85 -4.59
CA VAL A 196 10.90 1.44 -3.27
C VAL A 196 10.35 0.08 -2.83
N SER A 197 9.39 -0.48 -3.57
CA SER A 197 8.84 -1.83 -3.37
C SER A 197 9.03 -2.73 -4.60
N HIS A 198 8.81 -4.04 -4.41
CA HIS A 198 8.74 -5.03 -5.48
C HIS A 198 7.30 -5.52 -5.63
N ASN A 199 6.51 -4.88 -6.49
CA ASN A 199 5.07 -5.17 -6.65
C ASN A 199 4.29 -4.97 -5.34
N GLY A 200 4.64 -3.93 -4.59
CA GLY A 200 4.10 -3.65 -3.26
C GLY A 200 4.82 -4.37 -2.12
N TYR A 201 5.68 -5.37 -2.39
CA TYR A 201 6.45 -6.05 -1.35
C TYR A 201 7.62 -5.21 -0.84
N TYR A 202 7.72 -5.07 0.49
CA TYR A 202 8.81 -4.37 1.16
C TYR A 202 9.96 -5.32 1.47
N LEU A 203 11.01 -5.26 0.65
CA LEU A 203 12.15 -6.16 0.75
C LEU A 203 13.13 -5.75 1.86
N ARG A 204 13.30 -6.66 2.82
CA ARG A 204 14.27 -6.60 3.92
C ARG A 204 15.08 -7.89 3.96
N ALA A 205 16.40 -7.81 3.83
CA ALA A 205 17.29 -8.97 3.96
C ALA A 205 18.07 -9.04 5.28
N ASP A 206 17.94 -8.02 6.13
CA ASP A 206 18.50 -8.01 7.46
C ASP A 206 17.79 -9.01 8.39
N ILE A 207 18.53 -9.45 9.40
CA ILE A 207 18.09 -10.49 10.32
C ILE A 207 18.10 -9.90 11.73
N ARG A 208 16.93 -9.88 12.35
CA ARG A 208 16.74 -9.64 13.77
C ARG A 208 15.92 -10.79 14.34
N PRO A 209 16.60 -11.73 15.02
CA PRO A 209 15.96 -12.88 15.64
C PRO A 209 14.84 -12.44 16.59
N LEU A 210 13.79 -13.24 16.67
CA LEU A 210 12.89 -13.20 17.81
C LEU A 210 13.68 -13.48 19.08
N ASP A 211 13.61 -12.56 20.04
CA ASP A 211 14.14 -12.73 21.38
C ASP A 211 13.02 -13.14 22.35
N VAL A 212 12.63 -12.27 23.27
CA VAL A 212 11.54 -12.53 24.22
C VAL A 212 10.25 -11.91 23.70
N LEU A 213 9.23 -12.73 23.43
CA LEU A 213 7.88 -12.23 23.18
C LEU A 213 7.35 -11.52 24.43
N PRO A 214 6.80 -10.30 24.29
CA PRO A 214 6.06 -9.66 25.37
C PRO A 214 4.94 -10.58 25.86
N SER A 215 4.68 -10.55 27.16
CA SER A 215 3.54 -11.29 27.71
C SER A 215 2.24 -10.79 27.06
N GLU A 216 1.40 -11.76 26.70
CA GLU A 216 0.07 -11.48 26.17
C GLU A 216 -0.68 -10.55 27.14
N ARG A 217 -1.15 -9.41 26.61
CA ARG A 217 -1.93 -8.46 27.39
C ARG A 217 -3.35 -8.98 27.49
N ARG A 218 -3.86 -9.17 28.70
CA ARG A 218 -5.29 -9.50 28.88
C ARG A 218 -6.15 -8.34 28.42
N ARG A 219 -7.22 -8.64 27.68
CA ARG A 219 -8.21 -7.65 27.27
C ARG A 219 -9.46 -7.77 28.14
N SER A 220 -10.13 -6.64 28.34
CA SER A 220 -11.46 -6.63 28.98
C SER A 220 -12.55 -7.16 28.04
N ASP A 221 -12.31 -7.06 26.74
CA ASP A 221 -13.17 -7.53 25.68
C ASP A 221 -12.33 -8.00 24.49
N TYR A 222 -12.75 -9.12 23.92
CA TYR A 222 -12.13 -9.78 22.78
C TYR A 222 -13.02 -9.69 21.53
N LEU A 223 -14.09 -8.90 21.54
CA LEU A 223 -14.88 -8.64 20.34
C LEU A 223 -14.10 -7.78 19.34
N LEU A 224 -14.13 -8.19 18.07
CA LEU A 224 -13.65 -7.34 16.99
C LEU A 224 -14.66 -6.20 16.75
N PRO A 225 -14.19 -4.97 16.45
CA PRO A 225 -15.06 -3.79 16.32
C PRO A 225 -16.12 -3.93 15.20
N GLU A 226 -17.33 -3.43 15.45
CA GLU A 226 -18.43 -3.44 14.47
C GLU A 226 -18.08 -2.72 13.15
N GLU A 227 -17.29 -1.65 13.23
CA GLU A 227 -16.84 -0.91 12.04
C GLU A 227 -15.97 -1.77 11.11
N GLY A 228 -15.13 -2.64 11.68
CA GLY A 228 -14.36 -3.61 10.90
C GLY A 228 -15.28 -4.55 10.14
N TRP A 229 -16.26 -5.14 10.82
CA TRP A 229 -17.26 -6.01 10.18
C TRP A 229 -18.03 -5.32 9.06
N HIS A 230 -18.41 -4.06 9.27
CA HIS A 230 -19.10 -3.27 8.25
C HIS A 230 -18.31 -3.18 6.93
N TYR A 231 -17.03 -2.84 7.00
CA TYR A 231 -16.21 -2.72 5.79
C TYR A 231 -15.78 -4.07 5.23
N LEU A 232 -15.60 -5.10 6.05
CA LEU A 232 -15.37 -6.47 5.58
C LEU A 232 -16.58 -6.98 4.78
N ASP A 233 -17.80 -6.73 5.25
CA ASP A 233 -19.02 -7.06 4.51
C ASP A 233 -19.08 -6.30 3.18
N LYS A 234 -18.74 -5.01 3.16
CA LYS A 234 -18.69 -4.25 1.91
C LYS A 234 -17.65 -4.82 0.93
N MET A 235 -16.48 -5.24 1.40
CA MET A 235 -15.46 -5.88 0.56
C MET A 235 -15.96 -7.22 0.00
N ARG A 236 -16.56 -8.07 0.85
CA ARG A 236 -17.18 -9.33 0.44
C ARG A 236 -18.24 -9.11 -0.64
N GLU A 237 -19.21 -8.23 -0.40
CA GLU A 237 -20.30 -7.94 -1.33
C GLU A 237 -19.78 -7.36 -2.66
N LEU A 238 -18.76 -6.51 -2.61
CA LEU A 238 -18.13 -5.96 -3.80
C LEU A 238 -17.43 -7.05 -4.62
N CYS A 239 -16.66 -7.93 -3.96
CA CYS A 239 -16.01 -9.09 -4.59
C CYS A 239 -17.04 -10.03 -5.23
N GLU A 240 -18.12 -10.38 -4.50
CA GLU A 240 -19.23 -11.19 -5.02
C GLU A 240 -19.85 -10.54 -6.27
N LYS A 241 -20.14 -9.24 -6.23
CA LYS A 241 -20.72 -8.49 -7.35
C LYS A 241 -19.83 -8.46 -8.59
N LYS A 242 -18.51 -8.42 -8.39
CA LYS A 242 -17.50 -8.37 -9.48
C LYS A 242 -17.02 -9.78 -9.88
N ALA A 243 -17.59 -10.85 -9.29
CA ALA A 243 -17.18 -12.23 -9.49
C ALA A 243 -15.68 -12.48 -9.19
N VAL A 244 -15.16 -11.78 -8.18
CA VAL A 244 -13.81 -11.93 -7.63
C VAL A 244 -13.91 -12.75 -6.35
N GLN A 245 -13.04 -13.73 -6.15
CA GLN A 245 -13.04 -14.51 -4.92
C GLN A 245 -12.31 -13.75 -3.80
N LEU A 246 -12.97 -13.55 -2.66
CA LEU A 246 -12.32 -12.98 -1.47
C LEU A 246 -11.73 -14.12 -0.61
N VAL A 247 -10.43 -14.04 -0.33
CA VAL A 247 -9.70 -14.94 0.57
C VAL A 247 -9.25 -14.15 1.78
N LEU A 248 -9.48 -14.69 2.98
CA LEU A 248 -9.03 -14.09 4.23
C LEU A 248 -7.71 -14.72 4.67
N PHE A 249 -6.78 -13.91 5.14
CA PHE A 249 -5.43 -14.33 5.49
C PHE A 249 -4.98 -13.68 6.80
N LYS A 250 -4.32 -14.44 7.66
CA LYS A 250 -3.58 -13.93 8.82
C LYS A 250 -2.11 -14.35 8.69
N ALA A 251 -1.19 -13.38 8.70
CA ALA A 251 0.25 -13.64 8.59
C ALA A 251 0.81 -14.26 9.88
N PRO A 252 1.98 -14.94 9.83
CA PRO A 252 2.59 -15.60 10.99
C PRO A 252 3.34 -14.56 11.86
N SER A 253 2.66 -13.46 12.20
CA SER A 253 3.17 -12.44 13.10
C SER A 253 2.83 -12.83 14.54
N LEU A 254 3.85 -12.85 15.41
CA LEU A 254 3.70 -13.29 16.81
C LEU A 254 3.42 -12.14 17.78
N TYR A 255 3.62 -10.90 17.35
CA TYR A 255 3.36 -9.70 18.13
C TYR A 255 2.87 -8.59 17.20
N PRO A 256 1.87 -7.76 17.56
CA PRO A 256 0.99 -7.91 18.72
C PRO A 256 0.24 -9.24 18.68
N THR A 257 -0.17 -9.74 19.85
CA THR A 257 -0.82 -11.05 19.95
C THR A 257 -2.13 -11.09 19.17
N TRP A 258 -2.26 -12.05 18.26
CA TRP A 258 -3.53 -12.42 17.65
C TRP A 258 -4.24 -13.44 18.55
N TYR A 259 -5.31 -13.02 19.22
CA TYR A 259 -6.01 -13.85 20.19
C TYR A 259 -6.87 -14.91 19.50
N ASN A 260 -6.99 -16.08 20.12
CA ASN A 260 -7.84 -17.18 19.62
C ASN A 260 -9.29 -16.73 19.45
N GLU A 261 -9.80 -15.87 20.33
CA GLU A 261 -11.15 -15.32 20.25
C GLU A 261 -11.38 -14.48 18.98
N TRP A 262 -10.36 -13.77 18.49
CA TRP A 262 -10.42 -13.06 17.22
C TRP A 262 -10.38 -14.03 16.05
N ASP A 263 -9.50 -15.02 16.11
CA ASP A 263 -9.40 -16.08 15.11
C ASP A 263 -10.74 -16.81 14.93
N GLU A 264 -11.37 -17.23 16.03
CA GLU A 264 -12.68 -17.87 16.05
C GLU A 264 -13.80 -16.97 15.50
N GLN A 265 -13.70 -15.66 15.67
CA GLN A 265 -14.65 -14.71 15.07
C GLN A 265 -14.49 -14.64 13.55
N ILE A 266 -13.24 -14.56 13.05
CA ILE A 266 -12.94 -14.55 11.62
C ILE A 266 -13.32 -15.89 10.98
N GLN A 267 -13.00 -17.01 11.63
CA GLN A 267 -13.38 -18.35 11.18
C GLN A 267 -14.90 -18.47 11.04
N ARG A 268 -15.68 -18.06 12.05
CA ARG A 268 -17.15 -18.07 11.98
C ARG A 268 -17.70 -17.20 10.86
N TYR A 269 -17.08 -16.05 10.62
CA TYR A 269 -17.45 -15.18 9.50
C TYR A 269 -17.16 -15.85 8.15
N ALA A 270 -15.98 -16.43 8.00
CA ALA A 270 -15.56 -17.13 6.80
C ALA A 270 -16.47 -18.34 6.51
N GLU A 271 -16.79 -19.15 7.51
CA GLU A 271 -17.71 -20.28 7.40
C GLU A 271 -19.12 -19.85 6.99
N ARG A 272 -19.66 -18.79 7.62
CA ARG A 272 -20.99 -18.24 7.30
C ARG A 272 -21.11 -17.86 5.83
N TRP A 273 -20.07 -17.27 5.27
CA TRP A 273 -20.05 -16.77 3.90
C TRP A 273 -19.31 -17.67 2.91
N SER A 274 -18.87 -18.86 3.35
CA SER A 274 -18.10 -19.82 2.53
C SER A 274 -16.83 -19.19 1.92
N LEU A 275 -16.15 -18.32 2.65
CA LEU A 275 -14.88 -17.71 2.24
C LEU A 275 -13.71 -18.63 2.62
N PRO A 276 -12.70 -18.82 1.75
CA PRO A 276 -11.45 -19.41 2.17
C PRO A 276 -10.79 -18.51 3.22
N TYR A 277 -10.37 -19.12 4.32
CA TYR A 277 -9.64 -18.44 5.39
C TYR A 277 -8.45 -19.29 5.81
N ILE A 278 -7.30 -18.65 5.93
CA ILE A 278 -6.10 -19.28 6.45
C ILE A 278 -5.44 -18.40 7.52
N ASN A 279 -5.27 -18.98 8.71
CA ASN A 279 -4.38 -18.45 9.73
C ASN A 279 -3.05 -19.22 9.69
N THR A 280 -1.96 -18.50 9.39
CA THR A 280 -0.63 -19.11 9.22
C THR A 280 0.21 -19.13 10.48
N ILE A 281 -0.23 -18.50 11.57
CA ILE A 281 0.43 -18.56 12.89
C ILE A 281 0.64 -20.02 13.35
N PRO A 282 -0.40 -20.87 13.43
CA PRO A 282 -0.22 -22.27 13.85
C PRO A 282 0.51 -23.13 12.81
N LEU A 283 0.69 -22.64 11.59
CA LEU A 283 1.33 -23.34 10.48
C LEU A 283 2.82 -22.97 10.31
N ALA A 284 3.39 -22.13 11.18
CA ALA A 284 4.74 -21.61 11.04
C ALA A 284 5.81 -22.73 10.89
N GLU A 285 5.68 -23.82 11.67
CA GLU A 285 6.58 -24.98 11.56
C GLU A 285 6.42 -25.71 10.21
N GLU A 286 5.19 -25.91 9.74
CA GLU A 286 4.88 -26.54 8.45
C GLU A 286 5.41 -25.72 7.27
N ILE A 287 5.32 -24.39 7.36
CA ILE A 287 5.86 -23.44 6.38
C ILE A 287 7.40 -23.43 6.42
N GLY A 288 8.00 -23.85 7.54
CA GLY A 288 9.45 -23.83 7.77
C GLY A 288 9.97 -22.46 8.20
N ILE A 289 9.12 -21.65 8.86
CA ILE A 289 9.52 -20.36 9.43
C ILE A 289 10.42 -20.59 10.65
N ASP A 290 11.63 -20.07 10.56
CA ASP A 290 12.59 -20.00 11.65
C ASP A 290 12.68 -18.55 12.14
N TYR A 291 11.95 -18.21 13.20
CA TYR A 291 11.95 -16.84 13.74
C TYR A 291 13.32 -16.35 14.25
N SER A 292 14.32 -17.23 14.36
CA SER A 292 15.70 -16.81 14.65
C SER A 292 16.44 -16.26 13.43
N HIS A 293 15.93 -16.52 12.22
CA HIS A 293 16.56 -16.15 10.95
C HIS A 293 15.63 -15.39 10.00
N ASP A 294 14.33 -15.69 10.00
CA ASP A 294 13.35 -15.28 9.00
C ASP A 294 12.60 -13.97 9.36
N SER A 295 13.11 -13.21 10.32
CA SER A 295 12.52 -11.95 10.80
C SER A 295 13.55 -10.84 10.79
N TYR A 296 13.11 -9.60 10.52
CA TYR A 296 13.97 -8.41 10.61
C TYR A 296 13.62 -7.48 11.79
N ASP A 297 12.60 -7.79 12.59
CA ASP A 297 12.15 -6.94 13.69
C ASP A 297 11.70 -7.69 14.97
N GLY A 298 12.23 -8.90 15.18
CA GLY A 298 11.95 -9.68 16.38
C GLY A 298 10.62 -10.44 16.33
N GLY A 299 10.22 -10.92 15.15
CA GLY A 299 9.08 -11.82 14.95
C GLY A 299 7.74 -11.13 14.71
N LEU A 300 7.74 -9.80 14.49
CA LEU A 300 6.56 -9.04 14.09
C LEU A 300 6.37 -9.15 12.57
N HIS A 301 7.43 -9.01 11.78
CA HIS A 301 7.42 -9.13 10.32
C HIS A 301 8.52 -10.05 9.79
N MET A 302 8.20 -10.73 8.69
CA MET A 302 9.17 -11.57 7.99
C MET A 302 10.20 -10.73 7.23
N ASN A 303 11.44 -11.21 7.18
CA ASN A 303 12.39 -10.76 6.17
C ASN A 303 12.18 -11.55 4.86
N VAL A 304 13.03 -11.31 3.87
CA VAL A 304 12.93 -11.92 2.54
C VAL A 304 12.91 -13.45 2.57
N TYR A 305 13.65 -14.08 3.50
CA TYR A 305 13.71 -15.54 3.61
C TYR A 305 12.40 -16.12 4.13
N GLY A 306 11.81 -15.49 5.16
CA GLY A 306 10.50 -15.85 5.69
C GLY A 306 9.38 -15.59 4.69
N ALA A 307 9.39 -14.41 4.06
CA ALA A 307 8.37 -14.01 3.10
C ALA A 307 8.34 -14.93 1.86
N GLU A 308 9.49 -15.36 1.36
CA GLU A 308 9.59 -16.34 0.27
C GLU A 308 9.03 -17.71 0.67
N LYS A 309 9.31 -18.19 1.89
CA LYS A 309 8.75 -19.45 2.42
C LYS A 309 7.23 -19.37 2.52
N LEU A 310 6.72 -18.31 3.13
CA LEU A 310 5.29 -18.07 3.26
C LEU A 310 4.61 -17.94 1.90
N SER A 311 5.22 -17.23 0.96
CA SER A 311 4.68 -17.05 -0.40
C SER A 311 4.60 -18.37 -1.15
N ARG A 312 5.61 -19.23 -1.03
CA ARG A 312 5.55 -20.59 -1.60
C ARG A 312 4.40 -21.39 -1.00
N TYR A 313 4.21 -21.34 0.32
CA TYR A 313 3.08 -22.01 0.96
C TYR A 313 1.73 -21.45 0.49
N MET A 314 1.58 -20.13 0.52
CA MET A 314 0.36 -19.43 0.10
C MET A 314 0.04 -19.68 -1.37
N GLY A 315 1.02 -19.75 -2.26
CA GLY A 315 0.79 -20.07 -3.67
C GLY A 315 0.19 -21.47 -3.86
N ASN A 316 0.63 -22.46 -3.10
CA ASN A 316 -0.01 -23.79 -3.12
C ASN A 316 -1.45 -23.73 -2.59
N TYR A 317 -1.67 -23.11 -1.43
CA TYR A 317 -3.00 -22.96 -0.84
C TYR A 317 -3.97 -22.22 -1.78
N LEU A 318 -3.52 -21.13 -2.41
CA LEU A 318 -4.32 -20.33 -3.34
C LEU A 318 -4.62 -21.10 -4.62
N LYS A 319 -3.70 -21.92 -5.13
CA LYS A 319 -3.94 -22.79 -6.28
C LYS A 319 -5.05 -23.82 -6.03
N GLU A 320 -5.20 -24.27 -4.79
CA GLU A 320 -6.23 -25.24 -4.41
C GLU A 320 -7.61 -24.59 -4.25
N CYS A 321 -7.67 -23.39 -3.66
CA CYS A 321 -8.94 -22.73 -3.38
C CYS A 321 -9.39 -21.73 -4.46
N VAL A 322 -8.49 -21.29 -5.35
CA VAL A 322 -8.74 -20.35 -6.46
C VAL A 322 -8.26 -20.98 -7.76
N LYS A 323 -9.01 -20.76 -8.84
CA LYS A 323 -8.61 -21.21 -10.19
C LYS A 323 -7.58 -20.24 -10.80
N LEU A 324 -6.33 -20.42 -10.43
CA LEU A 324 -5.19 -19.66 -10.95
C LEU A 324 -4.50 -20.38 -12.10
N GLU A 325 -3.95 -19.62 -13.03
CA GLU A 325 -3.24 -20.10 -14.21
C GLU A 325 -1.73 -19.83 -14.07
N ASP A 326 -0.88 -20.65 -14.69
CA ASP A 326 0.55 -20.38 -14.77
C ASP A 326 0.79 -19.51 -16.00
N MET A 327 1.07 -18.23 -15.77
CA MET A 327 1.14 -17.23 -16.85
C MET A 327 2.54 -17.09 -17.45
N ARG A 328 3.51 -17.93 -17.08
CA ARG A 328 4.91 -17.83 -17.55
C ARG A 328 5.08 -18.10 -19.04
N ASP A 329 4.14 -18.80 -19.66
CA ASP A 329 4.14 -19.08 -21.09
C ASP A 329 3.65 -17.88 -21.94
N ASP A 330 3.04 -16.85 -21.31
CA ASP A 330 2.73 -15.60 -22.00
C ASP A 330 4.01 -14.78 -22.23
N PRO A 331 4.41 -14.48 -23.49
CA PRO A 331 5.68 -13.81 -23.76
C PRO A 331 5.77 -12.39 -23.20
N LEU A 332 4.67 -11.65 -23.14
CA LEU A 332 4.64 -10.28 -22.63
C LEU A 332 4.79 -10.30 -21.11
N LEU A 333 3.98 -11.11 -20.41
CA LEU A 333 4.05 -11.24 -18.96
C LEU A 333 5.40 -11.79 -18.53
N SER A 334 5.91 -12.82 -19.21
CA SER A 334 7.23 -13.38 -18.94
C SER A 334 8.33 -12.34 -19.08
N SER A 335 8.31 -11.51 -20.13
CA SER A 335 9.30 -10.44 -20.29
C SER A 335 9.25 -9.43 -19.14
N VAL A 336 8.06 -8.94 -18.78
CA VAL A 336 7.88 -7.94 -17.71
C VAL A 336 8.29 -8.50 -16.35
N TRP A 337 7.85 -9.71 -16.04
CA TRP A 337 8.14 -10.33 -14.74
C TRP A 337 9.58 -10.80 -14.60
N ASN A 338 10.25 -11.19 -15.70
CA ASN A 338 11.68 -11.47 -15.67
C ASN A 338 12.50 -10.22 -15.33
N GLU A 339 12.09 -9.03 -15.79
CA GLU A 339 12.72 -7.77 -15.37
C GLU A 339 12.49 -7.47 -13.89
N LYS A 340 11.25 -7.67 -13.40
CA LYS A 340 10.90 -7.53 -11.97
C LYS A 340 11.71 -8.48 -11.08
N LEU A 341 11.86 -9.75 -11.49
CA LEU A 341 12.69 -10.74 -10.81
C LEU A 341 14.16 -10.30 -10.79
N GLN A 342 14.71 -9.81 -11.90
CA GLN A 342 16.10 -9.33 -11.91
C GLN A 342 16.32 -8.10 -11.02
N LEU A 343 15.34 -7.22 -10.89
CA LEU A 343 15.39 -6.10 -9.94
C LEU A 343 15.33 -6.60 -8.49
N TYR A 344 14.43 -7.54 -8.21
CA TYR A 344 14.26 -8.18 -6.91
C TYR A 344 15.54 -8.89 -6.45
N GLU A 345 16.11 -9.78 -7.27
CA GLU A 345 17.33 -10.52 -6.94
C GLU A 345 18.54 -9.61 -6.75
N ARG A 346 18.66 -8.54 -7.56
CA ARG A 346 19.72 -7.54 -7.37
C ARG A 346 19.57 -6.80 -6.05
N ALA A 347 18.35 -6.41 -5.68
CA ALA A 347 18.08 -5.71 -4.42
C ALA A 347 18.34 -6.62 -3.22
N LYS A 348 17.88 -7.87 -3.28
CA LYS A 348 18.14 -8.91 -2.27
C LYS A 348 19.64 -9.11 -2.06
N HIS A 349 20.38 -9.46 -3.11
CA HIS A 349 21.82 -9.69 -3.02
C HIS A 349 22.59 -8.45 -2.52
N ALA A 350 22.18 -7.24 -2.92
CA ALA A 350 22.81 -6.01 -2.42
C ALA A 350 22.61 -5.82 -0.91
N GLN A 351 21.38 -6.04 -0.42
CA GLN A 351 21.08 -5.97 1.02
C GLN A 351 21.77 -7.07 1.81
N GLU A 352 21.83 -8.29 1.29
CA GLU A 352 22.56 -9.42 1.89
C GLU A 352 24.05 -9.10 2.05
N GLU A 353 24.67 -8.55 1.00
CA GLU A 353 26.08 -8.18 1.01
C GLU A 353 26.38 -7.07 2.03
N GLU A 354 25.51 -6.05 2.05
CA GLU A 354 25.63 -4.94 2.96
C GLU A 354 25.48 -5.40 4.41
N PHE A 355 24.45 -6.20 4.72
CA PHE A 355 24.22 -6.76 6.05
C PHE A 355 25.38 -7.67 6.48
N ARG A 356 25.89 -8.52 5.59
CA ARG A 356 27.05 -9.38 5.85
C ARG A 356 28.31 -8.60 6.18
N THR A 357 28.51 -7.45 5.54
CA THR A 357 29.71 -6.63 5.70
C THR A 357 29.62 -5.68 6.90
N LEU A 358 28.45 -5.11 7.15
CA LEU A 358 28.25 -4.03 8.13
C LEU A 358 27.51 -4.47 9.40
N GLY A 359 26.78 -5.58 9.35
CA GLY A 359 25.84 -6.01 10.40
C GLY A 359 24.50 -5.25 10.39
N TYR A 360 24.29 -4.34 9.44
CA TYR A 360 23.07 -3.57 9.24
C TYR A 360 22.95 -3.12 7.78
N ILE A 361 21.76 -2.67 7.37
CA ILE A 361 21.52 -2.09 6.04
C ILE A 361 21.34 -0.58 6.23
N LYS A 362 22.17 0.26 5.59
CA LYS A 362 22.20 1.72 5.84
C LYS A 362 20.86 2.40 5.66
N LYS A 363 20.12 2.00 4.62
CA LYS A 363 18.77 2.55 4.33
C LYS A 363 17.82 2.41 5.53
N TYR A 364 18.00 1.37 6.35
CA TYR A 364 17.10 1.05 7.46
C TYR A 364 17.70 1.40 8.83
N ALA A 365 19.02 1.37 9.01
CA ALA A 365 19.67 1.71 10.28
C ALA A 365 19.45 3.17 10.71
N GLU A 366 19.31 4.10 9.75
CA GLU A 366 18.95 5.48 10.10
C GLU A 366 17.53 5.60 10.71
N GLN A 367 16.67 4.56 10.61
CA GLN A 367 15.31 4.58 11.18
C GLN A 367 15.28 4.38 12.71
N GLU A 368 16.28 3.74 13.32
CA GLU A 368 16.25 3.37 14.76
C GLU A 368 16.90 4.39 15.72
N GLU A 369 17.69 5.35 15.23
CA GLU A 369 18.52 6.24 16.07
C GLU A 369 17.90 7.58 16.51
N ASN A 370 16.59 7.82 16.41
CA ASN A 370 15.97 9.05 16.96
C ASN A 370 14.58 8.86 17.56
#